data_AF-A0A9W6LJF5-F1
#
_entry.id   AF-A0A9W6LJF5-F1
#
_cell.length_a   1.000
_cell.length_b   1.000
_cell.length_c   1.000
_cell.angle_alpha   90.00
_cell.angle_beta   90.00
_cell.angle_gamma   90.00
#
_symmetry.space_group_name_H-M   'P 1'
#
loop_
_entity.id
_entity.type
_entity.pdbx_description
1 polymer ?
#
loop_
_entity_poly.entity_id
_entity_poly.type
_entity_poly.pdbx_seq_one_letter_code
_entity_poly.pdbx_strand_id
1 'polypeptide(L)'
;MLTDEIKKLLQNYNGSLEEKKDTYKFETVIAERKSFLSRKKLMYIIKFKIDDIYRKFIFSEMLKETGFGLSSSAGDDEMSSGFTFKKYKTKQGFGTPREETIEEQSNLFGQKYNYKFDFKVIREKIKQTVQQNGYEFEYKIWL
;
A
#
# COMPACT_ATOMS: atom_id res chain seq x y z
N MET A 1 -16.07 -8.96 -15.28
CA MET A 1 -15.29 -7.84 -15.86
C MET A 1 -13.90 -7.84 -15.23
N LEU A 2 -12.89 -7.16 -15.79
CA LEU A 2 -11.53 -7.14 -15.23
C LEU A 2 -11.53 -6.80 -13.74
N THR A 3 -12.33 -5.80 -13.35
CA THR A 3 -12.50 -5.41 -11.94
C THR A 3 -12.90 -6.57 -11.04
N ASP A 4 -13.90 -7.37 -11.42
CA ASP A 4 -14.38 -8.50 -10.60
C ASP A 4 -13.31 -9.57 -10.40
N GLU A 5 -12.51 -9.84 -11.44
CA GLU A 5 -11.41 -10.81 -11.36
C GLU A 5 -10.32 -10.33 -10.41
N ILE A 6 -9.94 -9.04 -10.48
CA ILE A 6 -9.00 -8.46 -9.53
C ILE A 6 -9.56 -8.46 -8.11
N LYS A 7 -10.84 -8.13 -7.92
CA LYS A 7 -11.52 -8.19 -6.61
C LYS A 7 -11.45 -9.61 -6.03
N LYS A 8 -11.78 -10.63 -6.83
CA LYS A 8 -11.74 -12.05 -6.43
C LYS A 8 -10.31 -12.53 -6.13
N LEU A 9 -9.33 -12.08 -6.91
CA LEU A 9 -7.91 -12.35 -6.65
C LEU A 9 -7.50 -11.82 -5.28
N LEU A 10 -7.86 -10.58 -4.96
CA LEU A 10 -7.48 -9.89 -3.73
C LEU A 10 -8.17 -10.45 -2.47
N GLN A 11 -9.38 -11.01 -2.61
CA GLN A 11 -10.07 -11.70 -1.51
C GLN A 11 -9.25 -12.84 -0.88
N ASN A 12 -8.33 -13.45 -1.63
CA ASN A 12 -7.48 -14.52 -1.11
C ASN A 12 -6.41 -14.05 -0.10
N TYR A 13 -6.21 -12.74 0.07
CA TYR A 13 -5.15 -12.16 0.90
C TYR A 13 -5.63 -11.59 2.24
N ASN A 14 -6.80 -12.03 2.73
CA ASN A 14 -7.37 -11.67 4.03
C ASN A 14 -7.31 -10.16 4.34
N GLY A 15 -7.63 -9.33 3.35
CA GLY A 15 -7.60 -7.87 3.46
C GLY A 15 -8.98 -7.24 3.25
N SER A 16 -9.01 -5.92 3.41
CA SER A 16 -10.18 -5.09 3.14
C SER A 16 -10.02 -4.42 1.78
N LEU A 17 -11.07 -4.44 0.96
CA LEU A 17 -11.14 -3.70 -0.29
C LEU A 17 -12.16 -2.56 -0.15
N GLU A 18 -11.70 -1.34 -0.39
CA GLU A 18 -12.52 -0.14 -0.45
C GLU A 18 -12.60 0.38 -1.89
N GLU A 19 -13.78 0.83 -2.29
CA GLU A 19 -14.02 1.44 -3.59
C GLU A 19 -14.42 2.90 -3.40
N LYS A 20 -13.71 3.82 -4.07
CA LYS A 20 -13.99 5.26 -4.01
C LYS A 20 -13.97 5.85 -5.41
N LYS A 21 -15.16 6.08 -5.97
CA LYS A 21 -15.33 6.47 -7.37
C LYS A 21 -14.65 5.43 -8.26
N ASP A 22 -13.67 5.82 -9.07
CA ASP A 22 -12.93 4.95 -9.98
C ASP A 22 -11.59 4.44 -9.40
N THR A 23 -11.41 4.56 -8.08
CA THR A 23 -10.19 4.12 -7.40
C THR A 23 -10.51 3.04 -6.39
N TYR A 24 -9.79 1.93 -6.53
CA TYR A 24 -9.86 0.79 -5.63
C TYR A 24 -8.66 0.82 -4.70
N LYS A 25 -8.88 0.52 -3.43
CA LYS A 25 -7.85 0.45 -2.40
C LYS A 25 -7.99 -0.85 -1.64
N PHE A 26 -6.99 -1.70 -1.72
CA PHE A 26 -6.90 -2.93 -0.95
C PHE A 26 -5.85 -2.81 0.14
N GLU A 27 -6.18 -3.25 1.34
CA GLU A 27 -5.31 -3.20 2.51
C GLU A 27 -5.29 -4.54 3.22
N THR A 28 -4.10 -5.09 3.47
CA THR A 28 -3.93 -6.31 4.27
C THR A 28 -2.81 -6.16 5.29
N VAL A 29 -2.93 -6.84 6.43
CA VAL A 29 -1.90 -6.85 7.47
C VAL A 29 -0.89 -7.94 7.14
N ILE A 30 0.36 -7.56 6.92
CA ILE A 30 1.43 -8.49 6.53
C ILE A 30 2.36 -8.87 7.69
N ALA A 31 2.39 -8.04 8.73
CA ALA A 31 3.14 -8.31 9.94
C ALA A 31 2.50 -7.61 11.14
N GLU A 32 2.67 -8.17 12.32
CA GLU A 32 2.36 -7.50 13.58
C GLU A 32 3.55 -7.63 14.54
N ARG A 33 3.85 -6.54 15.23
CA ARG A 33 4.82 -6.47 16.32
C ARG A 33 4.09 -6.06 17.58
N LYS A 34 4.26 -6.88 18.63
CA LYS A 34 3.81 -6.56 19.98
C LYS A 34 5.00 -6.06 20.80
N SER A 35 4.82 -4.93 21.48
CA SER A 35 5.67 -4.48 22.57
C SER A 35 4.80 -4.34 23.82
N PHE A 36 5.40 -4.39 25.01
CA PHE A 36 4.77 -4.58 26.33
C PHE A 36 3.49 -3.74 26.59
N LEU A 37 3.33 -2.58 25.92
CA LEU A 37 2.15 -1.70 26.00
C LEU A 37 1.58 -1.24 24.64
N SER A 38 2.07 -1.73 23.50
CA SER A 38 1.60 -1.29 22.18
C SER A 38 1.62 -2.38 21.13
N ARG A 39 0.67 -2.32 20.20
CA ARG A 39 0.64 -3.17 19.02
C ARG A 39 0.84 -2.32 17.78
N LYS A 40 1.79 -2.70 16.96
CA LYS A 40 2.01 -2.10 15.65
C LYS A 40 1.87 -3.16 14.57
N LYS A 41 1.18 -2.81 13.49
CA LYS A 41 0.90 -3.61 12.32
C LYS A 41 1.62 -3.00 11.13
N LEU A 42 2.22 -3.83 10.31
CA LEU A 42 2.68 -3.47 8.98
C LEU A 42 1.58 -3.86 8.00
N MET A 43 1.11 -2.89 7.23
CA MET A 43 0.06 -3.05 6.24
C MET A 43 0.67 -2.96 4.85
N TYR A 44 0.23 -3.84 3.97
CA TYR A 44 0.44 -3.74 2.54
C TYR A 44 -0.80 -3.14 1.90
N ILE A 45 -0.59 -2.09 1.12
CA ILE A 45 -1.66 -1.32 0.49
C ILE A 45 -1.45 -1.35 -1.00
N ILE A 46 -2.48 -1.78 -1.73
CA ILE A 46 -2.58 -1.68 -3.18
C ILE A 46 -3.61 -0.61 -3.51
N LYS A 47 -3.30 0.24 -4.49
CA LYS A 47 -4.27 1.13 -5.13
C LYS A 47 -4.25 0.86 -6.63
N PHE A 48 -5.44 0.83 -7.24
CA PHE A 48 -5.53 0.72 -8.68
C PHE A 48 -6.71 1.48 -9.26
N LYS A 49 -6.60 1.80 -10.54
CA LYS A 49 -7.64 2.41 -11.37
C LYS A 49 -7.66 1.72 -12.72
N ILE A 50 -8.83 1.70 -13.34
CA ILE A 50 -9.03 1.12 -14.67
C ILE A 50 -9.46 2.25 -15.59
N ASP A 51 -8.75 2.41 -16.68
CA ASP A 51 -9.07 3.33 -17.76
C ASP A 51 -9.51 2.49 -18.97
N ASP A 52 -10.82 2.40 -19.16
CA ASP A 52 -11.40 1.62 -20.25
C ASP A 52 -11.22 2.30 -21.62
N ILE A 53 -10.99 3.61 -21.67
CA ILE A 53 -10.81 4.37 -22.91
C ILE A 53 -9.46 4.01 -23.53
N TYR A 54 -8.40 4.01 -22.71
CA TYR A 54 -7.05 3.67 -23.16
C TYR A 54 -6.68 2.21 -22.91
N ARG A 55 -7.60 1.41 -22.36
CA ARG A 55 -7.36 0.04 -21.89
C ARG A 55 -6.14 -0.05 -20.98
N LYS A 56 -6.07 0.83 -19.98
CA LYS A 56 -4.96 0.86 -19.02
C LYS A 56 -5.43 0.44 -17.63
N PHE A 57 -4.61 -0.36 -16.98
CA PHE A 57 -4.72 -0.68 -15.57
C PHE A 57 -3.58 0.00 -14.86
N ILE A 58 -3.91 1.05 -14.12
CA ILE A 58 -2.92 1.84 -13.41
C ILE A 58 -2.81 1.25 -11.99
N PHE A 59 -1.61 0.92 -11.56
CA PHE A 59 -1.34 0.22 -10.29
C PHE A 59 -0.29 0.95 -9.45
N SER A 60 -0.54 1.04 -8.14
CA SER A 60 0.34 1.60 -7.11
C SER A 60 0.33 0.68 -5.89
N GLU A 61 1.47 0.54 -5.20
CA GLU A 61 1.55 -0.20 -3.94
C GLU A 61 2.51 0.46 -2.95
N MET A 62 2.26 0.24 -1.66
CA MET A 62 3.09 0.78 -0.57
C MET A 62 2.97 -0.04 0.73
N LEU A 63 3.90 0.19 1.66
CA LEU A 63 3.86 -0.29 3.03
C LEU A 63 3.48 0.84 4.00
N LYS A 64 2.62 0.51 4.98
CA LYS A 64 2.19 1.43 6.03
C LYS A 64 2.28 0.78 7.41
N GLU A 65 3.01 1.38 8.34
CA GLU A 65 2.91 1.01 9.76
C GLU A 65 1.66 1.68 10.38
N THR A 66 0.78 0.89 10.98
CA THR A 66 -0.33 1.37 11.82
C THR A 66 -0.19 0.83 13.23
N GLY A 67 -0.56 1.57 14.26
CA GLY A 67 -0.46 1.07 15.63
C GLY A 67 -1.17 1.98 16.62
N PHE A 68 -1.70 1.38 17.67
CA PHE A 68 -2.27 2.10 18.81
C PHE A 68 -1.24 2.06 19.94
N GLY A 69 -0.77 3.24 20.32
CA GLY A 69 0.23 3.45 21.36
C GLY A 69 0.53 4.94 21.41
N LEU A 70 0.51 5.51 22.61
CA LEU A 70 0.74 6.93 22.89
C LEU A 70 1.95 7.43 22.08
N SER A 71 1.67 8.11 20.98
CA SER A 71 2.65 8.99 20.35
C SER A 71 2.78 10.17 21.29
N SER A 72 3.77 10.13 22.18
CA SER A 72 4.22 11.28 22.95
C SER A 72 4.67 12.37 21.97
N SER A 73 3.72 13.18 21.53
CA SER A 73 3.92 14.49 20.92
C SER A 73 2.71 15.27 21.37
N ALA A 74 2.87 15.91 22.52
CA ALA A 74 1.95 16.93 23.00
C ALA A 74 1.83 18.01 21.94
N GLY A 75 0.61 18.47 21.70
CA GLY A 75 0.27 19.52 20.76
C GLY A 75 -1.16 19.34 20.29
N ASP A 76 -2.08 19.96 21.04
CA ASP A 76 -3.42 20.36 20.64
C ASP A 76 -3.55 20.59 19.13
N ASP A 77 -4.50 19.89 18.53
CA ASP A 77 -5.74 20.46 17.97
C ASP A 77 -6.26 19.58 16.83
N GLU A 78 -7.58 19.47 16.80
CA GLU A 78 -8.39 18.99 15.69
C GLU A 78 -8.41 17.47 15.40
N MET A 79 -9.56 16.89 15.71
CA MET A 79 -9.97 15.54 15.32
C MET A 79 -9.92 15.36 13.79
N SER A 80 -8.85 14.75 13.29
CA SER A 80 -8.88 14.03 12.02
C SER A 80 -8.15 12.71 12.20
N SER A 81 -8.86 11.61 12.02
CA SER A 81 -8.31 10.25 11.89
C SER A 81 -7.34 10.20 10.71
N GLY A 82 -6.12 10.67 10.91
CA GLY A 82 -5.10 10.82 9.90
C GLY A 82 -3.76 10.45 10.49
N PHE A 83 -3.42 9.17 10.40
CA PHE A 83 -2.09 8.64 10.69
C PHE A 83 -0.98 9.56 10.16
N THR A 84 -0.24 10.18 11.08
CA THR A 84 0.99 10.92 10.77
C THR A 84 2.07 9.91 10.40
N PHE A 85 2.19 9.62 9.10
CA PHE A 85 3.47 9.18 8.58
C PHE A 85 4.48 10.27 8.90
N LYS A 86 5.49 9.96 9.72
CA LYS A 86 6.77 10.66 9.57
C LYS A 86 7.20 10.37 8.14
N LYS A 87 6.90 11.29 7.21
CA LYS A 87 7.67 11.45 5.98
C LYS A 87 9.11 11.29 6.42
N TYR A 88 9.78 10.23 5.99
CA TYR A 88 11.23 10.19 6.07
C TYR A 88 11.69 11.33 5.17
N LYS A 89 11.77 12.54 5.74
CA LYS A 89 12.52 13.66 5.18
C LYS A 89 13.98 13.23 5.30
N THR A 90 14.41 12.33 4.43
CA THR A 90 15.81 12.28 4.09
C THR A 90 16.10 13.64 3.49
N LYS A 91 16.76 14.50 4.27
CA LYS A 91 17.27 15.77 3.79
C LYS A 91 18.17 15.46 2.60
N GLN A 92 17.69 15.68 1.39
CA GLN A 92 18.55 15.80 0.22
C GLN A 92 17.80 16.57 -0.86
N GLY A 93 18.25 17.80 -1.07
CA GLY A 93 18.26 18.48 -2.37
C GLY A 93 16.92 18.89 -2.97
N PHE A 94 16.86 20.15 -3.40
CA PHE A 94 15.95 20.61 -4.44
C PHE A 94 15.74 19.56 -5.55
N GLY A 95 14.51 19.10 -5.70
CA GLY A 95 14.13 18.07 -6.68
C GLY A 95 12.90 17.31 -6.20
N THR A 96 12.02 16.94 -7.11
CA THR A 96 10.77 16.20 -6.88
C THR A 96 10.92 15.08 -5.83
N PRO A 97 9.92 14.89 -4.94
CA PRO A 97 9.96 13.80 -3.96
C PRO A 97 10.16 12.48 -4.69
N ARG A 98 11.34 11.87 -4.53
CA ARG A 98 11.58 10.51 -5.00
C ARG A 98 10.59 9.61 -4.29
N GLU A 99 9.70 8.99 -5.06
CA GLU A 99 8.78 7.98 -4.56
C GLU A 99 9.59 6.72 -4.27
N GLU A 100 9.73 6.37 -2.98
CA GLU A 100 10.47 5.17 -2.55
C GLU A 100 9.71 3.91 -3.00
N THR A 101 10.44 3.00 -3.63
CA THR A 101 9.89 1.73 -4.14
C THR A 101 9.41 0.83 -3.00
N ILE A 102 8.48 -0.11 -3.27
CA ILE A 102 8.02 -1.07 -2.24
C ILE A 102 9.18 -1.93 -1.74
N GLU A 103 10.19 -2.18 -2.57
CA GLU A 103 11.40 -2.92 -2.24
C GLU A 103 12.28 -2.14 -1.22
N GLU A 104 12.45 -0.83 -1.42
CA GLU A 104 13.16 0.04 -0.46
C GLU A 104 12.40 0.13 0.87
N GLN A 105 11.08 0.33 0.82
CA GLN A 105 10.22 0.32 2.00
C GLN A 105 10.32 -1.03 2.73
N SER A 106 10.30 -2.14 2.00
CA SER A 106 10.38 -3.49 2.54
C SER A 106 11.68 -3.72 3.30
N ASN A 107 12.82 -3.27 2.75
CA ASN A 107 14.13 -3.36 3.41
C ASN A 107 14.15 -2.57 4.74
N LEU A 108 13.66 -1.32 4.72
CA LEU A 108 13.58 -0.48 5.92
C LEU A 108 12.69 -1.10 7.01
N PHE A 109 11.55 -1.69 6.64
CA PHE A 109 10.66 -2.36 7.57
C PHE A 109 11.16 -3.74 8.00
N GLY A 110 11.94 -4.44 7.17
CA GLY A 110 12.56 -5.73 7.50
C GLY A 110 13.53 -5.66 8.67
N GLN A 111 14.11 -4.47 8.94
CA GLN A 111 14.90 -4.22 10.15
C GLN A 111 14.06 -4.18 11.43
N LYS A 112 12.75 -3.89 11.32
CA LYS A 112 11.82 -3.67 12.45
C LYS A 112 10.77 -4.77 12.60
N TYR A 113 10.47 -5.47 11.52
CA TYR A 113 9.47 -6.52 11.44
C TYR A 113 10.11 -7.75 10.81
N ASN A 114 9.94 -8.90 11.46
CA ASN A 114 10.26 -10.17 10.82
C ASN A 114 9.02 -10.64 10.04
N TYR A 115 9.06 -10.52 8.72
CA TYR A 115 7.98 -10.97 7.85
C TYR A 115 8.54 -11.50 6.53
N LYS A 116 7.85 -12.48 5.95
CA LYS A 116 8.13 -13.05 4.63
C LYS A 116 6.88 -12.86 3.78
N PHE A 117 6.70 -11.66 3.27
CA PHE A 117 5.57 -11.34 2.40
C PHE A 117 6.10 -11.03 1.00
N ASP A 118 5.62 -11.76 0.01
CA ASP A 118 6.06 -11.61 -1.38
C ASP A 118 5.07 -10.74 -2.15
N PHE A 119 5.35 -9.43 -2.15
CA PHE A 119 4.56 -8.44 -2.91
C PHE A 119 4.60 -8.70 -4.41
N LYS A 120 5.72 -9.26 -4.91
CA LYS A 120 5.90 -9.52 -6.34
C LYS A 120 4.94 -10.60 -6.82
N VAL A 121 4.67 -11.62 -6.01
CA VAL A 121 3.67 -12.65 -6.34
C VAL A 121 2.28 -12.05 -6.54
N ILE A 122 1.88 -11.10 -5.70
CA ILE A 122 0.58 -10.43 -5.84
C ILE A 122 0.58 -9.54 -7.09
N ARG A 123 1.61 -8.71 -7.25
CA ARG A 123 1.80 -7.83 -8.40
C ARG A 123 1.75 -8.59 -9.72
N GLU A 124 2.50 -9.70 -9.83
CA GLU A 124 2.55 -10.51 -11.04
C GLU A 124 1.22 -11.20 -11.34
N LYS A 125 0.51 -11.72 -10.32
CA LYS A 125 -0.84 -12.28 -10.55
C LYS A 125 -1.83 -11.22 -11.05
N ILE A 126 -1.80 -10.02 -10.49
CA ILE A 126 -2.63 -8.89 -10.95
C ILE A 126 -2.26 -8.55 -12.39
N LYS A 127 -0.97 -8.35 -12.68
CA LYS A 127 -0.45 -8.04 -14.01
C LYS A 127 -0.86 -9.09 -15.05
N GLN A 128 -0.74 -10.38 -14.74
CA GLN A 128 -1.17 -11.46 -15.63
C GLN A 128 -2.68 -11.39 -15.91
N THR A 129 -3.50 -11.18 -14.87
CA THR A 129 -4.96 -11.05 -15.02
C THR A 129 -5.32 -9.85 -15.91
N VAL A 130 -4.65 -8.71 -15.70
CA VAL A 130 -4.82 -7.49 -16.49
C VAL A 130 -4.47 -7.73 -17.97
N GLN A 131 -3.31 -8.34 -18.23
CA GLN A 131 -2.84 -8.61 -19.59
C GLN A 131 -3.71 -9.63 -20.32
N GLN A 132 -4.20 -10.67 -19.63
CA GLN A 132 -5.14 -11.65 -20.17
C GLN A 132 -6.47 -11.02 -20.60
N ASN A 133 -6.89 -9.96 -19.91
CA ASN A 133 -8.07 -9.18 -20.25
C ASN A 133 -7.80 -8.09 -21.32
N GLY A 134 -6.58 -7.99 -21.85
CA GLY A 134 -6.22 -7.07 -22.93
C GLY A 134 -6.00 -5.62 -22.49
N TYR A 135 -5.68 -5.40 -21.22
CA TYR A 135 -5.30 -4.09 -20.67
C TYR A 135 -3.77 -3.97 -20.53
N GLU A 136 -3.24 -2.77 -20.71
CA GLU A 136 -1.86 -2.42 -20.41
C GLU A 136 -1.69 -2.25 -18.89
N PHE A 137 -0.66 -2.88 -18.32
CA PHE A 137 -0.34 -2.71 -16.89
C PHE A 137 0.65 -1.56 -16.70
N GLU A 138 0.21 -0.46 -16.09
CA GLU A 138 1.02 0.72 -15.80
C GLU A 138 1.33 0.79 -14.30
N TYR A 139 2.61 0.60 -13.94
CA TYR A 139 3.07 0.81 -12.57
C TYR A 139 3.40 2.29 -12.36
N LYS A 140 2.64 2.96 -11.50
CA LYS A 140 2.84 4.36 -11.18
C LYS A 140 2.56 4.57 -9.71
N ILE A 141 3.54 5.10 -8.99
CA ILE A 141 3.35 5.40 -7.57
C ILE A 141 2.46 6.65 -7.49
N TRP A 142 1.38 6.53 -6.73
CA TRP A 142 0.59 7.67 -6.25
C TRP A 142 0.00 7.32 -4.90
N LEU A 143 0.10 8.28 -3.98
CA LEU A 143 -0.32 8.16 -2.58
C LEU A 143 -1.60 8.93 -2.32
#